data_AF-A0A1A8GTF9-F1
#
_entry.id   AF-A0A1A8GTF9-F1
#
_cell.length_a   1.000
_cell.length_b   1.000
_cell.length_c   1.000
_cell.angle_alpha   90.00
_cell.angle_beta   90.00
_cell.angle_gamma   90.00
#
_symmetry.space_group_name_H-M   'P 1'
#
loop_
_entity.id
_entity.type
_entity.pdbx_description
1 polymer ?
#
loop_
_entity_poly.entity_id
_entity_poly.type
_entity_poly.pdbx_seq_one_letter_code
_entity_poly.pdbx_strand_id
1 'polypeptide(L)'
;ETLEALKNSPKGKVVFDPRWSERGEHILAGCKETLRLSSHARVILERIDPVSLQKSSFLDQIITAEETPASVSSTSSINDLKHRILSSALSLNHEYDQTVCDEVQSESPEAGDVSDVSIPAPLPVMSLLSPKAMETAGCIILFEEGQRKKAKTALRLRQEEQEKLVEAAANAESEQLKRFEELVELKQRQEFQSMRDVMDREIKEIMGRQEKLKEEQRHRTRLMNLRLREAELEKQRQTEGRERLRNLNNIQEEILQL
;
A
#
# COMPACT_ATOMS: atom_id res chain seq x y z
N GLU A 1 -11.27 56.56 39.19
CA GLU A 1 -10.03 55.79 39.46
C GLU A 1 -9.83 54.58 38.57
N THR A 2 -10.70 53.57 38.54
CA THR A 2 -10.42 52.28 37.86
C THR A 2 -10.22 52.38 36.34
N LEU A 3 -11.01 53.21 35.65
CA LEU A 3 -10.84 53.43 34.20
C LEU A 3 -9.58 54.21 33.85
N GLU A 4 -9.16 55.11 34.72
CA GLU A 4 -7.94 55.90 34.56
C GLU A 4 -6.70 55.04 34.82
N ALA A 5 -6.77 54.15 35.82
CA ALA A 5 -5.77 53.12 36.06
C ALA A 5 -5.66 52.14 34.87
N LEU A 6 -6.78 51.74 34.26
CA LEU A 6 -6.79 50.87 33.07
C LEU A 6 -6.20 51.57 31.84
N LYS A 7 -6.51 52.86 31.60
CA LYS A 7 -5.91 53.64 30.52
C LYS A 7 -4.40 53.84 30.72
N ASN A 8 -3.95 54.00 31.96
CA ASN A 8 -2.54 54.21 32.29
C ASN A 8 -1.73 52.90 32.41
N SER A 9 -2.41 51.75 32.45
CA SER A 9 -1.81 50.42 32.45
C SER A 9 -1.09 50.11 31.12
N PRO A 10 -0.01 49.31 31.14
CA PRO A 10 0.65 48.84 29.92
C PRO A 10 -0.31 48.22 28.90
N LYS A 11 -1.39 47.57 29.36
CA LYS A 11 -2.42 46.96 28.50
C LYS A 11 -3.38 47.98 27.89
N GLY A 12 -3.56 49.14 28.51
CA GLY A 12 -4.40 50.24 27.99
C GLY A 12 -3.68 51.18 27.03
N LYS A 13 -2.34 51.10 26.97
CA LYS A 13 -1.49 51.90 26.06
C LYS A 13 -1.16 51.19 24.74
N VAL A 14 -1.81 50.05 24.46
CA VAL A 14 -1.62 49.34 23.19
C VAL A 14 -2.26 50.16 22.07
N VAL A 15 -1.42 50.72 21.20
CA VAL A 15 -1.88 51.44 20.01
C VAL A 15 -2.15 50.43 18.92
N PHE A 16 -3.40 50.36 18.48
CA PHE A 16 -3.77 49.57 17.30
C PHE A 16 -3.25 50.29 16.05
N ASP A 17 -2.36 49.66 15.29
CA ASP A 17 -1.91 50.15 13.99
C ASP A 17 -2.77 49.51 12.88
N PRO A 18 -3.64 50.27 12.20
CA PRO A 18 -4.52 49.75 11.15
C PRO A 18 -3.76 49.24 9.92
N ARG A 19 -2.50 49.64 9.74
CA ARG A 19 -1.65 49.28 8.59
C ARG A 19 -0.78 48.07 8.87
N TRP A 20 -0.87 47.49 10.07
CA TRP A 20 -0.07 46.36 10.49
C TRP A 20 -0.31 45.10 9.64
N SER A 21 -1.56 44.84 9.22
CA SER A 21 -1.90 43.73 8.31
C SER A 21 -1.34 43.89 6.90
N GLU A 22 -1.14 45.13 6.44
CA GLU A 22 -0.62 45.44 5.09
C GLU A 22 0.90 45.28 5.00
N ARG A 23 1.63 45.38 6.12
CA ARG A 23 3.10 45.22 6.17
C ARG A 23 3.55 43.76 6.13
N GLY A 24 2.62 42.80 6.29
CA GLY A 24 2.94 41.37 6.25
C GLY A 24 3.82 40.90 7.42
N GLU A 25 3.94 41.70 8.49
CA GLU A 25 4.68 41.34 9.69
C GLU A 25 3.89 40.27 10.47
N HIS A 26 4.58 39.22 10.92
CA HIS A 26 3.95 38.19 11.75
C HIS A 26 3.50 38.79 13.10
N ILE A 27 2.35 38.38 13.64
CA ILE A 27 1.75 38.95 14.88
C ILE A 27 2.70 38.89 16.07
N LEU A 28 3.61 37.94 16.03
CA LEU A 28 4.60 37.68 17.07
C LEU A 28 6.00 38.20 16.72
N ALA A 29 6.16 38.96 15.63
CA ALA A 29 7.43 39.56 15.23
C ALA A 29 7.85 40.59 16.30
N GLY A 30 8.77 40.19 17.18
CA GLY A 30 9.23 40.99 18.32
C GLY A 30 9.10 40.29 19.68
N CYS A 31 8.27 39.25 19.80
CA CYS A 31 8.24 38.39 20.97
C CYS A 31 9.45 37.46 20.96
N LYS A 32 10.51 37.85 21.66
CA LYS A 32 11.71 37.00 21.89
C LYS A 32 11.52 35.99 23.02
N GLU A 33 10.42 36.10 23.75
CA GLU A 33 10.09 35.21 24.86
C GLU A 33 9.45 33.94 24.33
N THR A 34 9.98 32.78 24.75
CA THR A 34 9.36 31.49 24.45
C THR A 34 7.93 31.50 24.99
N LEU A 35 6.96 31.29 24.12
CA LEU A 35 5.55 31.11 24.51
C LEU A 35 5.46 29.89 25.41
N ARG A 36 5.41 30.11 26.72
CA ARG A 36 5.23 29.05 27.70
C ARG A 36 3.86 29.21 28.31
N LEU A 37 3.10 28.13 28.27
CA LEU A 37 1.88 28.03 29.06
C LEU A 37 2.25 28.19 30.54
N SER A 38 1.41 28.89 31.30
CA SER A 38 1.59 28.95 32.75
C SER A 38 1.47 27.54 33.34
N SER A 39 2.11 27.30 34.48
CA SER A 39 2.01 26.02 35.20
C SER A 39 0.56 25.62 35.49
N HIS A 40 -0.33 26.60 35.68
CA HIS A 40 -1.75 26.40 35.89
C HIS A 40 -2.48 25.91 34.62
N ALA A 41 -2.10 26.43 33.45
CA ALA A 41 -2.69 26.00 32.17
C ALA A 41 -2.40 24.53 31.86
N ARG A 42 -1.27 23.99 32.32
CA ARG A 42 -0.94 22.56 32.19
C ARG A 42 -1.94 21.66 32.91
N VAL A 43 -2.32 22.04 34.14
CA VAL A 43 -3.28 21.28 34.96
C VAL A 43 -4.69 21.34 34.36
N ILE A 44 -5.04 22.43 33.68
CA ILE A 44 -6.32 22.55 32.98
C ILE A 44 -6.33 21.63 31.75
N LEU A 45 -5.27 21.63 30.94
CA LEU A 45 -5.14 20.76 29.77
C LEU A 45 -5.20 19.27 30.11
N GLU A 46 -4.64 18.87 31.24
CA GLU A 46 -4.64 17.49 31.71
C GLU A 46 -6.03 17.00 32.15
N ARG A 47 -6.97 17.92 32.41
CA ARG A 47 -8.37 17.63 32.77
C ARG A 47 -9.32 17.67 31.59
N ILE A 48 -8.85 18.02 30.39
CA ILE A 48 -9.68 18.03 29.18
C ILE A 48 -9.64 16.62 28.60
N ASP A 49 -10.74 15.88 28.75
CA ASP A 49 -10.87 14.55 28.14
C ASP A 49 -10.77 14.67 26.61
N PRO A 50 -9.99 13.80 25.92
CA PRO A 50 -9.83 13.84 24.46
C PRO A 50 -11.16 13.60 23.72
N VAL A 51 -12.14 12.99 24.38
CA VAL A 51 -13.49 12.75 23.84
C VAL A 51 -14.36 14.02 23.86
N SER A 52 -14.06 15.00 24.73
CA SER A 52 -14.77 16.29 24.77
C SER A 52 -14.32 17.25 23.66
N LEU A 53 -13.10 17.08 23.16
CA LEU A 53 -12.50 17.95 22.13
C LEU A 53 -13.11 17.74 20.74
N GLN A 54 -13.62 16.54 20.44
CA GLN A 54 -14.30 16.25 19.18
C GLN A 54 -15.68 16.93 19.03
N LYS A 55 -16.24 17.49 20.11
CA LYS A 55 -17.52 18.23 20.07
C LYS A 55 -17.35 19.74 19.87
N SER A 56 -16.13 20.29 19.87
CA SER A 56 -15.89 21.71 19.59
C SER A 56 -15.16 21.89 18.26
N SER A 57 -15.93 22.17 17.21
CA SER A 57 -15.49 22.35 15.82
C SER A 57 -14.75 23.67 15.55
N PHE A 58 -13.81 24.07 16.41
CA PHE A 58 -13.13 25.37 16.29
C PHE A 58 -11.61 25.31 16.22
N LEU A 59 -10.99 24.12 16.16
CA LEU A 59 -9.53 23.98 16.13
C LEU A 59 -8.97 23.23 14.91
N ASP A 60 -9.73 23.11 13.82
CA ASP A 60 -9.24 22.52 12.56
C ASP A 60 -8.36 23.47 11.72
N GLN A 61 -8.06 24.66 12.23
CA GLN A 61 -7.12 25.59 11.59
C GLN A 61 -6.11 26.05 12.61
N ILE A 62 -4.97 25.38 12.64
CA ILE A 62 -3.61 25.91 12.86
C ILE A 62 -2.75 24.68 13.16
N ILE A 63 -2.00 24.21 12.16
CA ILE A 63 -0.61 23.74 12.19
C ILE A 63 -0.37 23.08 10.82
N THR A 64 0.09 23.87 9.87
CA THR A 64 0.95 23.42 8.78
C THR A 64 2.25 24.18 8.95
N ALA A 65 3.22 23.55 9.61
CA ALA A 65 4.60 24.00 9.62
C ALA A 65 5.46 22.75 9.46
N GLU A 66 6.14 22.68 8.32
CA GLU A 66 7.17 21.70 7.98
C GLU A 66 8.20 21.58 9.10
N GLU A 67 8.64 20.35 9.41
CA GLU A 67 10.06 20.06 9.62
C GLU A 67 10.36 18.62 9.16
N THR A 68 11.36 18.52 8.28
CA THR A 68 12.16 17.35 7.93
C THR A 68 12.49 16.42 9.11
N PRO A 69 12.67 15.12 8.84
CA PRO A 69 13.76 14.42 9.52
C PRO A 69 14.58 13.52 8.59
N ALA A 70 15.86 13.89 8.44
CA ALA A 70 16.92 12.90 8.30
C ALA A 70 17.23 12.33 9.70
N SER A 71 16.99 11.04 9.91
CA SER A 71 17.93 10.13 10.60
C SER A 71 17.30 8.77 10.89
N VAL A 72 17.94 7.78 10.28
CA VAL A 72 17.96 6.35 10.62
C VAL A 72 18.41 6.12 12.06
N SER A 73 17.68 5.29 12.82
CA SER A 73 18.17 4.00 13.35
C SER A 73 17.44 3.56 14.64
N SER A 74 16.66 2.48 14.51
CA SER A 74 16.59 1.25 15.32
C SER A 74 16.85 1.29 16.84
N THR A 75 15.93 0.78 17.65
CA THR A 75 15.89 -0.64 18.11
C THR A 75 14.83 -0.89 19.20
N SER A 76 14.10 -2.00 19.04
CA SER A 76 13.46 -2.92 20.02
C SER A 76 12.78 -2.38 21.29
N SER A 77 11.49 -2.74 21.47
CA SER A 77 11.08 -3.72 22.50
C SER A 77 9.55 -3.90 22.54
N ILE A 78 9.10 -5.06 22.04
CA ILE A 78 8.06 -5.98 22.54
C ILE A 78 7.08 -5.46 23.61
N ASN A 79 5.77 -5.54 23.32
CA ASN A 79 4.79 -6.32 24.11
C ASN A 79 3.41 -6.37 23.42
N ASP A 80 3.12 -7.56 22.87
CA ASP A 80 1.88 -8.35 22.95
C ASP A 80 0.53 -7.65 23.25
N LEU A 81 -0.36 -7.57 22.24
CA LEU A 81 -1.80 -7.61 22.49
C LEU A 81 -2.61 -8.15 21.30
N LYS A 82 -2.82 -9.47 21.34
CA LYS A 82 -4.06 -10.22 21.05
C LYS A 82 -5.04 -9.66 19.99
N HIS A 83 -5.11 -10.43 18.91
CA HIS A 83 -6.19 -10.51 17.93
C HIS A 83 -7.61 -10.37 18.52
N ARG A 84 -8.38 -9.42 18.00
CA ARG A 84 -9.85 -9.50 17.92
C ARG A 84 -10.28 -9.02 16.54
N ILE A 85 -10.43 -9.98 15.63
CA ILE A 85 -11.09 -9.81 14.34
C ILE A 85 -12.60 -9.83 14.60
N LEU A 86 -13.30 -8.77 14.24
CA LEU A 86 -14.74 -8.83 13.94
C LEU A 86 -14.96 -8.11 12.62
N SER A 87 -15.03 -8.91 11.55
CA SER A 87 -15.60 -8.51 10.28
C SER A 87 -17.12 -8.39 10.44
N SER A 88 -17.68 -7.23 10.10
CA SER A 88 -19.11 -7.10 9.83
C SER A 88 -19.32 -6.97 8.34
N ALA A 89 -19.75 -8.07 7.73
CA ALA A 89 -20.39 -8.09 6.43
C ALA A 89 -21.81 -7.51 6.58
N LEU A 90 -22.17 -6.53 5.75
CA LEU A 90 -23.57 -6.18 5.51
C LEU A 90 -23.83 -6.40 4.01
N SER A 91 -24.49 -7.51 3.72
CA SER A 91 -25.13 -7.81 2.45
C SER A 91 -26.58 -7.34 2.54
N LEU A 92 -27.03 -6.54 1.58
CA LEU A 92 -28.45 -6.32 1.32
C LEU A 92 -28.66 -6.25 -0.19
N ASN A 93 -29.21 -7.33 -0.74
CA ASN A 93 -29.68 -7.43 -2.12
C ASN A 93 -30.98 -6.63 -2.26
N HIS A 94 -31.11 -5.82 -3.33
CA HIS A 94 -32.33 -5.80 -4.15
C HIS A 94 -32.07 -5.14 -5.52
N GLU A 95 -32.06 -5.96 -6.56
CA GLU A 95 -32.36 -5.66 -7.97
C GLU A 95 -33.81 -6.20 -8.14
N TYR A 96 -34.79 -5.64 -8.88
CA TYR A 96 -34.99 -5.32 -10.31
C TYR A 96 -36.24 -4.37 -10.38
N ASP A 97 -36.38 -3.36 -11.24
CA ASP A 97 -36.96 -3.37 -12.61
C ASP A 97 -36.86 -1.91 -13.15
N GLN A 98 -36.23 -1.60 -14.30
CA GLN A 98 -36.68 -1.71 -15.70
C GLN A 98 -37.77 -0.68 -16.12
N THR A 99 -37.28 0.50 -16.55
CA THR A 99 -37.70 1.36 -17.70
C THR A 99 -39.18 1.58 -18.05
N VAL A 100 -39.57 2.86 -18.26
CA VAL A 100 -40.27 3.46 -19.44
C VAL A 100 -41.08 4.72 -19.03
N CYS A 101 -41.29 5.63 -20.00
CA CYS A 101 -42.09 6.89 -20.03
C CYS A 101 -41.27 8.18 -19.79
N ASP A 102 -40.71 8.86 -20.79
CA ASP A 102 -41.26 9.48 -22.03
C ASP A 102 -41.72 10.94 -21.80
N GLU A 103 -41.05 11.83 -22.53
CA GLU A 103 -41.14 13.30 -22.53
C GLU A 103 -42.25 13.74 -23.48
N VAL A 104 -43.26 14.49 -23.01
CA VAL A 104 -44.12 15.27 -23.92
C VAL A 104 -44.47 16.62 -23.32
N GLN A 105 -44.30 17.63 -24.17
CA GLN A 105 -44.56 19.05 -23.97
C GLN A 105 -46.05 19.40 -23.90
N SER A 106 -46.28 20.64 -23.45
CA SER A 106 -47.18 21.63 -24.08
C SER A 106 -48.66 21.71 -23.66
N GLU A 107 -48.98 22.92 -23.17
CA GLU A 107 -50.18 23.72 -23.41
C GLU A 107 -51.51 23.47 -22.66
N SER A 108 -52.01 24.59 -22.15
CA SER A 108 -53.29 24.98 -21.54
C SER A 108 -54.47 24.93 -22.56
N PRO A 109 -55.77 25.26 -22.28
CA PRO A 109 -56.37 25.90 -21.09
C PRO A 109 -57.82 25.48 -20.65
N GLU A 110 -58.25 26.09 -19.52
CA GLU A 110 -59.64 26.43 -19.09
C GLU A 110 -60.61 25.30 -18.66
N ALA A 111 -61.51 25.42 -17.66
CA ALA A 111 -62.10 26.54 -16.93
C ALA A 111 -62.67 26.10 -15.54
N GLY A 112 -62.96 27.07 -14.66
CA GLY A 112 -63.79 26.90 -13.44
C GLY A 112 -63.19 27.64 -12.23
N ASP A 113 -63.26 28.98 -12.20
CA ASP A 113 -64.26 29.76 -11.44
C ASP A 113 -64.26 29.49 -9.92
N VAL A 114 -63.60 30.36 -9.16
CA VAL A 114 -64.22 31.08 -8.03
C VAL A 114 -63.41 32.31 -7.68
N SER A 115 -64.11 33.44 -7.74
CA SER A 115 -63.84 34.75 -7.18
C SER A 115 -63.18 34.71 -5.79
N ASP A 116 -61.98 35.28 -5.67
CA ASP A 116 -61.64 36.10 -4.52
C ASP A 116 -60.74 37.26 -4.95
N VAL A 117 -61.25 38.48 -4.75
CA VAL A 117 -60.59 39.74 -5.10
C VAL A 117 -59.45 39.97 -4.13
N SER A 118 -58.32 39.32 -4.39
CA SER A 118 -57.04 39.64 -3.77
C SER A 118 -56.39 40.75 -4.58
N ILE A 119 -56.41 41.95 -4.00
CA ILE A 119 -55.70 43.15 -4.45
C ILE A 119 -54.30 42.75 -4.93
N PRO A 120 -53.85 43.14 -6.14
CA PRO A 120 -52.47 42.91 -6.54
C PRO A 120 -51.56 43.59 -5.51
N ALA A 121 -50.82 42.78 -4.75
CA ALA A 121 -49.74 43.30 -3.91
C ALA A 121 -48.90 44.23 -4.81
N PRO A 122 -48.63 45.48 -4.39
CA PRO A 122 -47.94 46.42 -5.25
C PRO A 122 -46.61 45.78 -5.64
N LEU A 123 -46.39 45.65 -6.95
CA LEU A 123 -45.10 45.33 -7.55
C LEU A 123 -44.02 46.08 -6.77
N PRO A 124 -42.83 45.48 -6.50
CA PRO A 124 -41.77 46.17 -5.80
C PRO A 124 -41.60 47.51 -6.50
N VAL A 125 -42.05 48.57 -5.83
CA VAL A 125 -41.95 49.92 -6.36
C VAL A 125 -40.47 50.05 -6.57
N MET A 126 -40.05 50.10 -7.83
CA MET A 126 -38.66 50.30 -8.18
C MET A 126 -38.34 51.68 -7.63
N SER A 127 -37.90 51.68 -6.39
CA SER A 127 -37.42 52.84 -5.69
C SER A 127 -36.17 53.17 -6.48
N LEU A 128 -36.35 54.04 -7.47
CA LEU A 128 -35.29 54.49 -8.35
C LEU A 128 -34.30 55.18 -7.42
N LEU A 129 -33.29 54.42 -7.02
CA LEU A 129 -32.18 54.90 -6.23
C LEU A 129 -31.68 56.17 -6.92
N SER A 130 -31.27 57.15 -6.12
CA SER A 130 -30.73 58.38 -6.71
C SER A 130 -29.59 58.01 -7.68
N PRO A 131 -29.33 58.79 -8.74
CA PRO A 131 -28.28 58.49 -9.71
C PRO A 131 -26.93 58.15 -9.06
N LYS A 132 -26.62 58.83 -7.94
CA LYS A 132 -25.42 58.60 -7.13
C LYS A 132 -25.44 57.29 -6.35
N ALA A 133 -26.61 56.88 -5.85
CA ALA A 133 -26.79 55.57 -5.21
C ALA A 133 -26.69 54.42 -6.23
N MET A 134 -27.20 54.61 -7.47
CA MET A 134 -27.04 53.64 -8.55
C MET A 134 -25.59 53.50 -9.00
N GLU A 135 -24.86 54.61 -9.16
CA GLU A 135 -23.42 54.60 -9.47
C GLU A 135 -22.62 53.85 -8.41
N THR A 136 -22.88 54.15 -7.12
CA THR A 136 -22.19 53.48 -6.00
C THR A 136 -22.47 51.98 -5.97
N ALA A 137 -23.72 51.57 -6.21
CA ALA A 137 -24.09 50.16 -6.29
C ALA A 137 -23.36 49.44 -7.45
N GLY A 138 -23.23 50.10 -8.60
CA GLY A 138 -22.43 49.59 -9.72
C GLY A 138 -20.96 49.36 -9.37
N CYS A 139 -20.34 50.32 -8.68
CA CYS A 139 -18.95 50.18 -8.22
C CYS A 139 -18.76 49.00 -7.24
N ILE A 140 -19.72 48.79 -6.32
CA ILE A 140 -19.69 47.66 -5.38
C ILE A 140 -19.74 46.33 -6.14
N ILE A 141 -20.68 46.19 -7.09
CA ILE A 141 -20.83 44.96 -7.89
C ILE A 141 -19.54 44.64 -8.66
N LEU A 142 -18.93 45.64 -9.32
CA LEU A 142 -17.69 45.44 -10.07
C LEU A 142 -16.53 45.00 -9.15
N PHE A 143 -16.43 45.59 -7.96
CA PHE A 143 -15.44 45.20 -6.98
C PHE A 143 -15.64 43.77 -6.49
N GLU A 144 -16.88 43.41 -6.12
CA GLU A 144 -17.24 42.06 -5.70
C GLU A 144 -16.95 41.02 -6.78
N GLU A 145 -17.31 41.30 -8.03
CA GLU A 145 -16.97 40.43 -9.16
C GLU A 145 -15.47 40.27 -9.34
N GLY A 146 -14.70 41.35 -9.19
CA GLY A 146 -13.25 41.33 -9.22
C GLY A 146 -12.68 40.40 -8.14
N GLN A 147 -13.18 40.50 -6.91
CA GLN A 147 -12.76 39.62 -5.81
C GLN A 147 -13.19 38.17 -6.03
N ARG A 148 -14.40 37.93 -6.52
CA ARG A 148 -14.91 36.60 -6.85
C ARG A 148 -14.05 35.92 -7.90
N LYS A 149 -13.65 36.65 -8.95
CA LYS A 149 -12.74 36.15 -10.00
C LYS A 149 -11.38 35.79 -9.41
N LYS A 150 -10.78 36.65 -8.59
CA LYS A 150 -9.50 36.40 -7.91
C LYS A 150 -9.55 35.18 -6.98
N ALA A 151 -10.61 35.07 -6.17
CA ALA A 151 -10.81 33.93 -5.29
C ALA A 151 -10.95 32.61 -6.08
N LYS A 152 -11.71 32.64 -7.18
CA LYS A 152 -11.89 31.47 -8.06
C LYS A 152 -10.57 31.04 -8.70
N THR A 153 -9.75 31.97 -9.18
CA THR A 153 -8.44 31.64 -9.76
C THR A 153 -7.47 31.10 -8.72
N ALA A 154 -7.41 31.68 -7.52
CA ALA A 154 -6.56 31.20 -6.43
C ALA A 154 -6.97 29.81 -5.95
N LEU A 155 -8.27 29.52 -5.92
CA LEU A 155 -8.78 28.18 -5.59
C LEU A 155 -8.36 27.15 -6.65
N ARG A 156 -8.52 27.45 -7.94
CA ARG A 156 -8.11 26.55 -9.02
C ARG A 156 -6.62 26.23 -8.97
N LEU A 157 -5.78 27.23 -8.72
CA LEU A 157 -4.33 27.03 -8.63
C LEU A 157 -3.97 26.07 -7.49
N ARG A 158 -4.55 26.27 -6.30
CA ARG A 158 -4.36 25.33 -5.18
C ARG A 158 -4.87 23.94 -5.48
N GLN A 159 -5.99 23.82 -6.20
CA GLN A 159 -6.52 22.53 -6.60
C GLN A 159 -5.59 21.81 -7.58
N GLU A 160 -5.02 22.52 -8.57
CA GLU A 160 -4.06 21.95 -9.52
C GLU A 160 -2.77 21.50 -8.82
N GLU A 161 -2.26 22.29 -7.87
CA GLU A 161 -1.10 21.91 -7.06
C GLU A 161 -1.38 20.64 -6.24
N GLN A 162 -2.57 20.55 -5.62
CA GLN A 162 -2.97 19.39 -4.86
C GLN A 162 -3.16 18.15 -5.75
N GLU A 163 -3.75 18.33 -6.94
CA GLU A 163 -3.91 17.25 -7.92
C GLU A 163 -2.55 16.70 -8.38
N LYS A 164 -1.57 17.58 -8.67
CA LYS A 164 -0.21 17.17 -9.01
C LYS A 164 0.48 16.40 -7.88
N LEU A 165 0.30 16.83 -6.63
CA LEU A 165 0.85 16.12 -5.47
C LEU A 165 0.23 14.73 -5.30
N VAL A 166 -1.10 14.63 -5.45
CA VAL A 166 -1.82 13.35 -5.38
C VAL A 166 -1.41 12.42 -6.53
N GLU A 167 -1.29 12.95 -7.75
CA GLU A 167 -0.82 12.19 -8.90
C GLU A 167 0.62 11.68 -8.69
N ALA A 168 1.52 12.52 -8.20
CA ALA A 168 2.89 12.12 -7.89
C ALA A 168 2.94 11.02 -6.81
N ALA A 169 2.11 11.13 -5.76
CA ALA A 169 2.00 10.12 -4.72
C ALA A 169 1.45 8.80 -5.29
N ALA A 170 0.36 8.84 -6.07
CA ALA A 170 -0.22 7.66 -6.70
C ALA A 170 0.76 6.97 -7.65
N ASN A 171 1.51 7.74 -8.44
CA ASN A 171 2.54 7.22 -9.33
C ASN A 171 3.67 6.54 -8.54
N ALA A 172 4.15 7.16 -7.46
CA ALA A 172 5.17 6.57 -6.59
C ALA A 172 4.68 5.27 -5.94
N GLU A 173 3.44 5.24 -5.42
CA GLU A 173 2.84 4.04 -4.85
C GLU A 173 2.67 2.92 -5.89
N SER A 174 2.23 3.27 -7.10
CA SER A 174 2.12 2.31 -8.21
C SER A 174 3.47 1.70 -8.60
N GLU A 175 4.53 2.50 -8.56
CA GLU A 175 5.89 2.04 -8.84
C GLU A 175 6.40 1.11 -7.74
N GLN A 176 6.13 1.42 -6.47
CA GLN A 176 6.47 0.52 -5.36
C GLN A 176 5.76 -0.82 -5.48
N LEU A 177 4.49 -0.82 -5.87
CA LEU A 177 3.75 -2.06 -6.11
C LEU A 177 4.38 -2.88 -7.24
N LYS A 178 4.73 -2.26 -8.38
CA LYS A 178 5.42 -2.93 -9.49
C LYS A 178 6.75 -3.56 -9.05
N ARG A 179 7.58 -2.82 -8.32
CA ARG A 179 8.86 -3.32 -7.80
C ARG A 179 8.66 -4.51 -6.85
N PHE A 180 7.61 -4.47 -6.03
CA PHE A 180 7.26 -5.58 -5.16
C PHE A 180 6.84 -6.82 -5.95
N GLU A 181 5.98 -6.65 -6.96
CA GLU A 181 5.57 -7.74 -7.86
C GLU A 181 6.76 -8.36 -8.58
N GLU A 182 7.68 -7.56 -9.13
CA GLU A 182 8.93 -8.03 -9.75
C GLU A 182 9.79 -8.84 -8.77
N LEU A 183 9.93 -8.36 -7.52
CA LEU A 183 10.70 -9.05 -6.49
C LEU A 183 10.09 -10.42 -6.15
N VAL A 184 8.76 -10.49 -6.03
CA VAL A 184 8.04 -11.74 -5.77
C VAL A 184 8.23 -12.71 -6.93
N GLU A 185 8.12 -12.23 -8.17
CA GLU A 185 8.27 -13.05 -9.37
C GLU A 185 9.71 -13.58 -9.53
N LEU A 186 10.71 -12.73 -9.26
CA LEU A 186 12.12 -13.13 -9.25
C LEU A 186 12.41 -14.19 -8.18
N LYS A 187 11.88 -13.99 -6.97
CA LYS A 187 12.00 -14.99 -5.89
C LYS A 187 11.39 -16.33 -6.31
N GLN A 188 10.21 -16.30 -6.92
CA GLN A 188 9.55 -17.51 -7.39
C GLN A 188 10.38 -18.22 -8.47
N ARG A 189 10.92 -17.49 -9.46
CA ARG A 189 11.81 -18.07 -10.47
C ARG A 189 13.06 -18.69 -9.86
N GLN A 190 13.66 -18.00 -8.87
CA GLN A 190 14.83 -18.51 -8.16
C GLN A 190 14.50 -19.81 -7.40
N GLU A 191 13.37 -19.88 -6.71
CA GLU A 191 12.90 -21.09 -6.02
C GLU A 191 12.68 -22.25 -6.99
N PHE A 192 12.05 -21.99 -8.15
CA PHE A 192 11.87 -23.00 -9.19
C PHE A 192 13.20 -23.51 -9.76
N GLN A 193 14.15 -22.60 -10.02
CA GLN A 193 15.47 -23.00 -10.50
C GLN A 193 16.21 -23.81 -9.44
N SER A 194 16.17 -23.37 -8.18
CA SER A 194 16.79 -24.09 -7.06
C SER A 194 16.21 -25.50 -6.90
N MET A 195 14.89 -25.67 -6.98
CA MET A 195 14.25 -27.00 -6.93
C MET A 195 14.70 -27.89 -8.09
N ARG A 196 14.75 -27.34 -9.31
CA ARG A 196 15.23 -28.06 -10.49
C ARG A 196 16.68 -28.53 -10.30
N ASP A 197 17.56 -27.67 -9.80
CA ASP A 197 18.97 -27.99 -9.59
C ASP A 197 19.17 -29.05 -8.49
N VAL A 198 18.33 -29.04 -7.44
CA VAL A 198 18.32 -30.10 -6.42
C VAL A 198 17.88 -31.42 -7.05
N MET A 199 16.75 -31.42 -7.78
CA MET A 199 16.23 -32.62 -8.44
C MET A 199 17.24 -33.22 -9.42
N ASP A 200 17.87 -32.40 -10.26
CA ASP A 200 18.87 -32.85 -11.22
C ASP A 200 20.12 -33.44 -10.52
N ARG A 201 20.53 -32.87 -9.39
CA ARG A 201 21.61 -33.43 -8.57
C ARG A 201 21.22 -34.77 -7.95
N GLU A 202 20.02 -34.88 -7.38
CA GLU A 202 19.50 -36.12 -6.79
C GLU A 202 19.37 -37.22 -7.84
N ILE A 203 18.84 -36.91 -9.03
CA ILE A 203 18.73 -37.87 -10.14
C ILE A 203 20.12 -38.37 -10.56
N LYS A 204 21.09 -37.47 -10.72
CA LYS A 204 22.48 -37.84 -11.05
C LYS A 204 23.10 -38.72 -9.96
N GLU A 205 22.86 -38.40 -8.69
CA GLU A 205 23.36 -39.19 -7.57
C GLU A 205 22.74 -40.60 -7.52
N ILE A 206 21.42 -40.70 -7.68
CA ILE A 206 20.70 -41.98 -7.71
C ILE A 206 21.18 -42.83 -8.89
N MET A 207 21.31 -42.23 -10.07
CA MET A 207 21.82 -42.90 -11.26
C MET A 207 23.26 -43.40 -11.04
N GLY A 208 24.13 -42.59 -10.45
CA GLY A 208 25.50 -42.99 -10.11
C GLY A 208 25.57 -44.12 -9.08
N ARG A 209 24.71 -44.10 -8.05
CA ARG A 209 24.59 -45.20 -7.08
C ARG A 209 24.09 -46.49 -7.75
N GLN A 210 23.09 -46.38 -8.63
CA GLN A 210 22.56 -47.52 -9.38
C GLN A 210 23.60 -48.12 -10.32
N GLU A 211 24.39 -47.28 -11.00
CA GLU A 211 25.47 -47.73 -11.87
C GLU A 211 26.54 -48.50 -11.10
N LYS A 212 26.94 -48.01 -9.92
CA LYS A 212 27.87 -48.73 -9.03
C LYS A 212 27.35 -50.12 -8.65
N LEU A 213 26.07 -50.22 -8.29
CA LEU A 213 25.46 -51.51 -7.96
C LEU A 213 25.43 -52.46 -9.17
N LYS A 214 25.12 -51.95 -10.36
CA LYS A 214 25.16 -52.75 -11.60
C LYS A 214 26.57 -53.23 -11.90
N GLU A 215 27.58 -52.38 -11.73
CA GLU A 215 28.98 -52.76 -11.97
C GLU A 215 29.47 -53.79 -10.96
N GLU A 216 29.08 -53.67 -9.70
CA GLU A 216 29.37 -54.68 -8.68
C GLU A 216 28.74 -56.03 -9.02
N GLN A 217 27.49 -56.05 -9.48
CA GLN A 217 26.85 -57.28 -9.96
C GLN A 217 27.60 -57.89 -11.15
N ARG A 218 27.96 -57.08 -12.15
CA ARG A 218 28.77 -57.55 -13.29
C ARG A 218 30.11 -58.11 -12.82
N HIS A 219 30.76 -57.49 -11.84
CA HIS A 219 32.00 -57.97 -11.26
C HIS A 219 31.81 -59.34 -10.58
N ARG A 220 30.76 -59.50 -9.76
CA ARG A 220 30.43 -60.79 -9.12
C ARG A 220 30.18 -61.90 -10.15
N THR A 221 29.43 -61.62 -11.21
CA THR A 221 29.19 -62.57 -12.30
C THR A 221 30.49 -62.96 -13.01
N ARG A 222 31.36 -61.97 -13.32
CA ARG A 222 32.68 -62.24 -13.93
C ARG A 222 33.52 -63.17 -13.05
N LEU A 223 33.56 -62.93 -11.75
CA LEU A 223 34.30 -63.77 -10.81
C LEU A 223 33.75 -65.21 -10.75
N MET A 224 32.42 -65.37 -10.73
CA MET A 224 31.78 -66.68 -10.74
C MET A 224 32.12 -67.46 -12.02
N ASN A 225 32.03 -66.80 -13.18
CA ASN A 225 32.37 -67.41 -14.46
C ASN A 225 33.84 -67.84 -14.54
N LEU A 226 34.75 -67.04 -13.97
CA LEU A 226 36.17 -67.40 -13.91
C LEU A 226 36.39 -68.66 -13.08
N ARG A 227 35.81 -68.72 -11.87
CA ARG A 227 35.88 -69.90 -11.00
C ARG A 227 35.29 -71.15 -11.65
N LEU A 228 34.18 -71.00 -12.36
CA LEU A 228 33.56 -72.11 -13.09
C LEU A 228 34.52 -72.65 -14.16
N ARG A 229 35.16 -71.76 -14.92
CA ARG A 229 36.15 -72.13 -15.94
C ARG A 229 37.40 -72.79 -15.35
N GLU A 230 37.89 -72.29 -14.22
CA GLU A 230 39.00 -72.91 -13.49
C GLU A 230 38.65 -74.31 -13.00
N ALA A 231 37.46 -74.50 -12.45
CA ALA A 231 36.98 -75.81 -12.00
C ALA A 231 36.79 -76.80 -13.16
N GLU A 232 36.35 -76.32 -14.33
CA GLU A 232 36.23 -77.13 -15.54
C GLU A 232 37.59 -77.56 -16.08
N LEU A 233 38.57 -76.66 -16.12
CA LEU A 233 39.95 -76.98 -16.49
C LEU A 233 40.58 -77.98 -15.52
N GLU A 234 40.36 -77.86 -14.21
CA GLU A 234 40.88 -78.81 -13.23
C GLU A 234 40.25 -80.20 -13.41
N LYS A 235 38.94 -80.28 -13.66
CA LYS A 235 38.27 -81.54 -14.01
C LYS A 235 38.87 -82.15 -15.27
N GLN A 236 39.15 -81.34 -16.29
CA GLN A 236 39.77 -81.80 -17.53
C GLN A 236 41.17 -82.38 -17.27
N ARG A 237 42.00 -81.71 -16.47
CA ARG A 237 43.32 -82.22 -16.09
C ARG A 237 43.23 -83.56 -15.35
N GLN A 238 42.25 -83.72 -14.47
CA GLN A 238 42.02 -84.98 -13.78
C GLN A 238 41.56 -86.10 -14.72
N THR A 239 40.67 -85.81 -15.68
CA THR A 239 40.23 -86.80 -16.67
C THR A 239 41.36 -87.22 -17.60
N GLU A 240 42.16 -86.26 -18.08
CA GLU A 240 43.35 -86.54 -18.88
C GLU A 240 44.38 -87.36 -18.08
N GLY A 241 44.59 -87.05 -16.80
CA GLY A 241 45.46 -87.84 -15.92
C GLY A 241 44.99 -89.29 -15.76
N ARG A 242 43.69 -89.49 -15.53
CA ARG A 242 43.08 -90.84 -15.47
C ARG A 242 43.14 -91.58 -16.81
N GLU A 243 43.01 -90.87 -17.91
CA GLU A 243 43.12 -91.45 -19.26
C GLU A 243 44.56 -91.87 -19.59
N ARG A 244 45.55 -91.03 -19.28
CA ARG A 244 46.97 -91.39 -19.41
C ARG A 244 47.33 -92.63 -18.58
N LEU A 245 46.80 -92.74 -17.36
CA LEU A 245 47.00 -93.92 -16.53
C LEU A 245 46.37 -95.17 -17.14
N ARG A 246 45.14 -95.08 -17.67
CA ARG A 246 44.50 -96.18 -18.40
C ARG A 246 45.32 -96.60 -19.64
N ASN A 247 45.82 -95.64 -20.41
CA ASN A 247 46.66 -95.91 -21.57
C ASN A 247 47.98 -96.60 -21.19
N LEU A 248 48.64 -96.14 -20.12
CA LEU A 248 49.84 -96.79 -19.59
C LEU A 248 49.58 -98.23 -19.18
N ASN A 249 48.48 -98.47 -18.46
CA ASN A 249 48.10 -99.83 -18.06
C ASN A 249 47.83 -100.72 -19.28
N ASN A 250 47.11 -100.22 -20.31
CA ASN A 250 46.91 -100.97 -21.55
C ASN A 250 48.23 -101.32 -22.24
N ILE A 251 49.18 -100.38 -22.33
CA ILE A 251 50.51 -100.64 -22.90
C ILE A 251 51.26 -101.71 -22.07
N GLN A 252 51.15 -101.66 -20.74
CA GLN A 252 51.74 -102.68 -19.87
C GLN A 252 51.11 -104.06 -20.12
N GLU A 253 49.79 -104.13 -20.28
CA GLU A 253 49.09 -105.37 -20.64
C GLU A 253 49.51 -105.90 -22.01
N GLU A 254 49.66 -105.04 -23.02
CA GLU A 254 50.15 -105.41 -24.35
C GLU A 254 51.58 -105.98 -24.31
N ILE A 255 52.49 -105.38 -23.54
CA ILE A 255 53.86 -105.89 -23.37
C ILE A 255 53.88 -107.25 -22.66
N LEU A 256 53.01 -107.45 -21.66
CA LEU A 256 52.91 -108.73 -20.95
C LEU A 256 52.36 -109.88 -21.81
N GLN A 257 51.64 -109.56 -22.90
CA GLN A 257 51.09 -110.54 -23.84
C GLN A 257 52.03 -110.89 -24.99
N LEU A 258 53.14 -110.16 -25.15
CA LEU A 258 54.22 -110.42 -26.11
C LEU A 258 55.26 -111.40 -25.53
#